data_AF-A0A9E3R6A8-F1
#
_entry.id   AF-A0A9E3R6A8-F1
#
_cell.length_a   1.000
_cell.length_b   1.000
_cell.length_c   1.000
_cell.angle_alpha   90.00
_cell.angle_beta   90.00
_cell.angle_gamma   90.00
#
_symmetry.space_group_name_H-M   'P 1'
#
loop_
_entity.id
_entity.type
_entity.pdbx_description
1 polymer ?
#
loop_
_entity_poly.entity_id
_entity_poly.type
_entity_poly.pdbx_seq_one_letter_code
_entity_poly.pdbx_strand_id
1 'polypeptide(L)'
;MASEEPWLFKQGDLILGPVPPKQIVDKIYAGELDGRSEIQQVGSDGFRPLAMVETFKVHLAKADAKRRVDRHAEASERDRLKRRTVAIIITAVVLVLIAGAVVFGGSYLAVHTPGRSAEDLYAELISVDPPVIGKARQRSGDEELIDYPGLPGGKKPATGGQRPSNPGNPGVPRSPGAGSKTTDPGDDPDGMQTAKIDQDAINAVVKANQRSLFPCLAAIGKPASPQKIPIEFSIGGNGRVSKVWVDHPEYKNGPLPECLLGQLQKWPFKPHEGENVNVSLAFTVGNK
;
A
#
# COMPACT_ATOMS: atom_id res chain seq x y z
N MET A 1 -3.96 10.74 65.93
CA MET A 1 -2.55 10.30 65.97
C MET A 1 -2.56 8.94 66.65
N ALA A 2 -2.35 7.87 65.89
CA ALA A 2 -2.28 6.52 66.46
C ALA A 2 -1.00 6.42 67.29
N SER A 3 -1.12 5.99 68.54
CA SER A 3 -0.02 5.84 69.49
C SER A 3 1.16 5.10 68.84
N GLU A 4 2.36 5.68 68.87
CA GLU A 4 3.62 5.09 68.36
C GLU A 4 4.12 3.93 69.23
N GLU A 5 3.21 3.28 69.96
CA GLU A 5 3.56 2.22 70.88
C GLU A 5 4.00 0.98 70.09
N PRO A 6 5.10 0.33 70.51
CA PRO A 6 5.62 -0.82 69.81
C PRO A 6 4.70 -2.04 69.94
N TRP A 7 4.72 -2.87 68.90
CA TRP A 7 3.95 -4.10 68.78
C TRP A 7 4.87 -5.32 68.75
N LEU A 8 4.36 -6.43 69.25
CA LEU A 8 4.91 -7.76 69.13
C LEU A 8 4.00 -8.55 68.20
N PHE A 9 4.55 -9.45 67.40
CA PHE A 9 3.79 -10.35 66.55
C PHE A 9 4.39 -11.75 66.58
N LYS A 10 3.55 -12.77 66.39
CA LYS A 10 4.01 -14.16 66.33
C LYS A 10 4.10 -14.66 64.91
N GLN A 11 5.11 -15.48 64.67
CA GLN A 11 5.28 -16.26 63.46
C GLN A 11 5.60 -17.70 63.84
N GLY A 12 4.57 -18.56 63.82
CA GLY A 12 4.66 -19.88 64.44
C GLY A 12 4.85 -19.75 65.96
N ASP A 13 5.86 -20.43 66.49
CA ASP A 13 6.20 -20.39 67.93
C ASP A 13 7.11 -19.22 68.31
N LEU A 14 7.56 -18.42 67.33
CA LEU A 14 8.50 -17.33 67.57
C LEU A 14 7.75 -16.01 67.78
N ILE A 15 8.03 -15.36 68.91
CA ILE A 15 7.57 -13.99 69.18
C ILE A 15 8.63 -13.02 68.64
N LEU A 16 8.20 -12.09 67.80
CA LEU A 16 9.03 -11.10 67.13
C LEU A 16 8.60 -9.69 67.54
N GLY A 17 9.57 -8.85 67.88
CA GLY A 17 9.39 -7.43 68.20
C GLY A 17 10.31 -6.99 69.35
N PRO A 18 10.21 -5.74 69.84
CA PRO A 18 9.22 -4.69 69.53
C PRO A 18 9.41 -4.04 68.14
N VAL A 19 8.32 -3.90 67.38
CA VAL A 19 8.30 -3.24 66.06
C VAL A 19 7.29 -2.09 66.03
N PRO A 20 7.57 -0.99 65.31
CA PRO A 20 6.61 0.11 65.19
C PRO A 20 5.35 -0.31 64.41
N PRO A 21 4.20 0.33 64.63
CA PRO A 21 2.95 0.02 63.95
C PRO A 21 3.07 0.03 62.41
N LYS A 22 3.91 0.93 61.88
CA LYS A 22 4.19 1.03 60.45
C LYS A 22 4.80 -0.26 59.87
N GLN A 23 5.72 -0.88 60.60
CA GLN A 23 6.36 -2.11 60.16
C GLN A 23 5.39 -3.29 60.15
N ILE A 24 4.41 -3.32 61.08
CA ILE A 24 3.30 -4.28 61.03
C ILE A 24 2.47 -4.06 59.75
N VAL A 25 2.15 -2.80 59.41
CA VAL A 25 1.43 -2.48 58.17
C VAL A 25 2.21 -2.92 56.94
N ASP A 26 3.51 -2.65 56.88
CA ASP A 26 4.36 -3.07 55.76
C ASP A 26 4.36 -4.60 55.60
N LYS A 27 4.44 -5.35 56.72
CA LYS A 27 4.34 -6.82 56.73
C LYS A 27 2.97 -7.34 56.29
N ILE A 28 1.89 -6.63 56.59
CA ILE A 28 0.53 -6.96 56.09
C ILE A 28 0.48 -6.81 54.56
N TYR A 29 1.03 -5.73 54.01
CA TYR A 29 1.06 -5.54 52.56
C TYR A 29 2.01 -6.52 51.85
N ALA A 30 3.11 -6.89 52.50
CA ALA A 30 4.08 -7.84 51.97
C ALA A 30 3.57 -9.28 51.87
N GLY A 31 2.50 -9.64 52.60
CA GLY A 31 2.03 -11.04 52.62
C GLY A 31 2.43 -11.83 53.87
N GLU A 32 3.34 -11.29 54.68
CA GLU A 32 3.95 -11.98 55.82
C GLU A 32 2.99 -12.12 57.00
N LEU A 33 2.11 -11.14 57.19
CA LEU A 33 1.05 -11.16 58.20
C LEU A 33 -0.33 -11.19 57.54
N ASP A 34 -1.22 -11.97 58.14
CA ASP A 34 -2.62 -12.15 57.74
C ASP A 34 -3.56 -11.91 58.93
N GLY A 35 -4.87 -11.94 58.69
CA GLY A 35 -5.87 -11.69 59.74
C GLY A 35 -5.83 -12.69 60.91
N ARG A 36 -5.21 -13.86 60.74
CA ARG A 36 -5.05 -14.89 61.77
C ARG A 36 -3.76 -14.73 62.57
N SER A 37 -2.84 -13.92 62.07
CA SER A 37 -1.56 -13.67 62.72
C SER A 37 -1.80 -13.01 64.06
N GLU A 38 -1.15 -13.53 65.09
CA GLU A 38 -1.31 -13.06 66.46
C GLU A 38 -0.40 -11.86 66.71
N ILE A 39 -0.97 -10.76 67.21
CA ILE A 39 -0.23 -9.55 67.59
C ILE A 39 -0.59 -9.10 69.01
N GLN A 40 0.34 -8.41 69.65
CA GLN A 40 0.19 -7.88 71.00
C GLN A 40 0.82 -6.49 71.06
N GLN A 41 0.16 -5.55 71.70
CA GLN A 41 0.77 -4.26 72.01
C GLN A 41 1.68 -4.44 73.22
N VAL A 42 2.90 -3.90 73.19
CA VAL A 42 3.84 -4.02 74.31
C VAL A 42 3.19 -3.44 75.58
N GLY A 43 3.13 -4.23 76.65
CA GLY A 43 2.46 -3.84 77.90
C GLY A 43 0.96 -4.12 77.99
N SER A 44 0.35 -4.69 76.94
CA SER A 44 -1.06 -5.13 76.95
C SER A 44 -1.20 -6.61 77.29
N ASP A 45 -2.35 -7.01 77.82
CA ASP A 45 -2.63 -8.42 78.12
C ASP A 45 -3.00 -9.21 76.86
N GLY A 46 -2.14 -10.17 76.55
CA GLY A 46 -2.37 -11.26 75.60
C GLY A 46 -2.19 -10.94 74.12
N PHE A 47 -1.81 -11.98 73.37
CA PHE A 47 -1.84 -11.97 71.91
C PHE A 47 -3.28 -12.08 71.42
N ARG A 48 -3.61 -11.28 70.41
CA ARG A 48 -4.91 -11.29 69.75
C ARG A 48 -4.74 -11.38 68.23
N PRO A 49 -5.68 -12.00 67.51
CA PRO A 49 -5.64 -12.02 66.05
C PRO A 49 -5.64 -10.60 65.48
N LEU A 50 -4.81 -10.38 64.47
CA LEU A 50 -4.68 -9.09 63.79
C LEU A 50 -6.02 -8.57 63.24
N ALA A 51 -6.92 -9.47 62.83
CA ALA A 51 -8.26 -9.13 62.38
C ALA A 51 -9.15 -8.48 63.46
N MET A 52 -8.85 -8.69 64.73
CA MET A 52 -9.62 -8.12 65.86
C MET A 52 -9.13 -6.73 66.26
N VAL A 53 -7.92 -6.33 65.85
CA VAL A 53 -7.31 -5.06 66.25
C VAL A 53 -7.74 -3.93 65.30
N GLU A 54 -8.56 -3.01 65.81
CA GLU A 54 -9.16 -1.91 65.02
C GLU A 54 -8.13 -1.10 64.23
N THR A 55 -6.95 -0.86 64.80
CA THR A 55 -5.85 -0.12 64.17
C THR A 55 -5.42 -0.69 62.82
N PHE A 56 -5.52 -2.01 62.63
CA PHE A 56 -5.02 -2.69 61.42
C PHE A 56 -6.13 -3.22 60.52
N LYS A 57 -7.40 -3.18 60.92
CA LYS A 57 -8.53 -3.74 60.13
C LYS A 57 -8.62 -3.16 58.73
N VAL A 58 -8.48 -1.83 58.59
CA VAL A 58 -8.53 -1.15 57.29
C VAL A 58 -7.36 -1.58 56.40
N HIS A 59 -6.17 -1.70 56.98
CA HIS A 59 -4.97 -2.13 56.26
C HIS A 59 -5.06 -3.60 55.82
N LEU A 60 -5.62 -4.46 56.66
CA LEU A 60 -5.93 -5.85 56.33
C LEU A 60 -6.92 -5.95 55.17
N ALA A 61 -8.06 -5.24 55.26
CA ALA A 61 -9.06 -5.25 54.20
C ALA A 61 -8.49 -4.74 52.86
N LYS A 62 -7.67 -3.68 52.91
CA LYS A 62 -7.01 -3.12 51.73
C LYS A 62 -5.95 -4.07 51.15
N ALA A 63 -5.14 -4.71 51.99
CA ALA A 63 -4.16 -5.68 51.54
C ALA A 63 -4.81 -6.93 50.93
N ASP A 64 -5.91 -7.42 51.51
CA ASP A 64 -6.66 -8.56 50.98
C ASP A 64 -7.32 -8.23 49.63
N ALA A 65 -7.91 -7.04 49.51
CA ALA A 65 -8.42 -6.53 48.25
C ALA A 65 -7.31 -6.40 47.19
N LYS A 66 -6.15 -5.86 47.56
CA LYS A 66 -4.98 -5.78 46.67
C LYS A 66 -4.51 -7.15 46.20
N ARG A 67 -4.40 -8.13 47.10
CA ARG A 67 -4.00 -9.51 46.75
C ARG A 67 -4.98 -10.18 45.78
N ARG A 68 -6.29 -9.92 45.91
CA ARG A 68 -7.28 -10.39 44.93
C ARG A 68 -7.04 -9.80 43.55
N VAL A 69 -6.82 -8.48 43.48
CA VAL A 69 -6.57 -7.78 42.22
C VAL A 69 -5.26 -8.24 41.59
N ASP A 70 -4.18 -8.31 42.36
CA ASP A 70 -2.87 -8.74 41.88
C ASP A 70 -2.91 -10.18 41.34
N ARG A 71 -3.66 -11.10 41.99
CA ARG A 71 -3.88 -12.46 41.48
C ARG A 71 -4.58 -12.49 40.12
N HIS A 72 -5.56 -11.60 39.90
CA HIS A 72 -6.22 -11.47 38.61
C HIS A 72 -5.32 -10.82 37.55
N ALA A 73 -4.52 -9.83 37.94
CA ALA A 73 -3.56 -9.17 37.05
C ALA A 73 -2.47 -10.15 36.58
N GLU A 74 -1.84 -10.89 37.50
CA GLU A 74 -0.80 -11.88 37.17
C GLU A 74 -1.31 -12.98 36.22
N ALA A 75 -2.56 -13.44 36.40
CA ALA A 75 -3.16 -14.41 35.49
C ALA A 75 -3.26 -13.84 34.07
N SER A 76 -3.71 -12.58 33.94
CA SER A 76 -3.84 -11.91 32.64
C SER A 76 -2.49 -11.66 31.96
N GLU A 77 -1.46 -11.31 32.74
CA GLU A 77 -0.11 -11.08 32.21
C GLU A 77 0.54 -12.38 31.73
N ARG A 78 0.39 -13.47 32.50
CA ARG A 78 0.88 -14.79 32.09
C ARG A 78 0.24 -15.25 30.79
N ASP A 79 -1.05 -15.02 30.60
CA ASP A 79 -1.73 -15.38 29.36
C ASP A 79 -1.29 -14.51 28.18
N ARG A 80 -1.04 -13.21 28.40
CA ARG A 80 -0.51 -12.31 27.37
C ARG A 80 0.91 -12.70 26.96
N LEU A 81 1.77 -13.03 27.92
CA LEU A 81 3.14 -13.50 27.65
C LEU A 81 3.14 -14.84 26.93
N LYS A 82 2.32 -15.81 27.37
CA LYS A 82 2.17 -17.10 26.67
C LYS A 82 1.71 -16.91 25.23
N ARG A 83 0.68 -16.08 24.99
CA ARG A 83 0.20 -15.79 23.62
C ARG A 83 1.28 -15.14 22.75
N ARG A 84 2.06 -14.20 23.30
CA ARG A 84 3.19 -13.58 22.58
C ARG A 84 4.29 -14.59 22.26
N THR A 85 4.72 -15.39 23.24
CA THR A 85 5.76 -16.39 23.04
C THR A 85 5.32 -17.47 22.04
N VAL A 86 4.07 -17.95 22.12
CA VAL A 86 3.51 -18.89 21.15
C VAL A 86 3.44 -18.28 19.76
N ALA A 87 2.99 -17.03 19.61
CA ALA A 87 2.98 -16.35 18.32
C ALA A 87 4.38 -16.23 17.72
N ILE A 88 5.38 -15.85 18.52
CA ILE A 88 6.78 -15.76 18.08
C ILE A 88 7.30 -17.13 17.62
N ILE A 89 7.06 -18.19 18.39
CA ILE A 89 7.49 -19.55 18.02
C ILE A 89 6.82 -19.99 16.72
N ILE A 90 5.51 -19.80 16.57
CA ILE A 90 4.79 -20.14 15.33
C ILE A 90 5.38 -19.38 14.15
N THR A 91 5.59 -18.06 14.28
CA THR A 91 6.18 -17.26 13.19
C THR A 91 7.59 -17.71 12.83
N ALA A 92 8.41 -18.08 13.82
CA ALA A 92 9.76 -18.59 13.57
C ALA A 92 9.72 -19.95 12.83
N VAL A 93 8.85 -20.86 13.25
CA VAL A 93 8.67 -22.16 12.57
C VAL A 93 8.20 -21.97 11.12
N VAL A 94 7.22 -21.09 10.88
CA VAL A 94 6.73 -20.78 9.53
C VAL A 94 7.85 -20.21 8.66
N LEU A 95 8.65 -19.27 9.17
CA LEU A 95 9.80 -18.72 8.44
C LEU A 95 10.84 -19.79 8.10
N VAL A 96 11.15 -20.70 9.02
CA VAL A 96 12.06 -21.82 8.77
C VAL A 96 11.49 -22.77 7.71
N LEU A 97 10.19 -23.07 7.76
CA LEU A 97 9.55 -23.90 6.74
C LEU A 97 9.56 -23.24 5.35
N ILE A 98 9.30 -21.93 5.28
CA ILE A 98 9.38 -21.18 4.01
C ILE A 98 10.82 -21.19 3.49
N ALA A 99 11.81 -20.91 4.34
CA ALA A 99 13.22 -20.94 3.95
C ALA A 99 13.64 -22.34 3.49
N GLY A 100 13.21 -23.39 4.19
CA GLY A 100 13.41 -24.78 3.80
C GLY A 100 12.78 -25.10 2.44
N ALA A 101 11.53 -24.67 2.21
CA ALA A 101 10.84 -24.85 0.94
C ALA A 101 11.52 -24.10 -0.22
N VAL A 102 12.09 -22.91 0.02
CA VAL A 102 12.85 -22.18 -1.02
C VAL A 102 14.16 -22.88 -1.34
N VAL A 103 14.90 -23.37 -0.35
CA VAL A 103 16.17 -24.08 -0.57
C VAL A 103 15.95 -25.42 -1.27
N PHE A 104 14.99 -26.23 -0.79
CA PHE A 104 14.69 -27.54 -1.38
C PHE A 104 13.90 -27.43 -2.69
N GLY A 105 12.92 -26.52 -2.77
CA GLY A 105 12.12 -26.30 -3.96
C GLY A 105 12.90 -25.59 -5.07
N GLY A 106 13.77 -24.64 -4.73
CA GLY A 106 14.62 -23.95 -5.72
C GLY A 106 15.67 -24.87 -6.34
N SER A 107 16.31 -25.72 -5.55
CA SER A 107 17.27 -26.72 -6.06
C SER A 107 16.58 -27.85 -6.83
N TYR A 108 15.40 -28.30 -6.39
CA TYR A 108 14.61 -29.31 -7.11
C TYR A 108 14.03 -28.76 -8.43
N LEU A 109 13.50 -27.54 -8.45
CA LEU A 109 13.03 -26.89 -9.68
C LEU A 109 14.19 -26.53 -10.63
N ALA A 110 15.37 -26.17 -10.12
CA ALA A 110 16.54 -25.92 -10.98
C ALA A 110 17.02 -27.18 -11.71
N VAL A 111 16.83 -28.38 -11.12
CA VAL A 111 17.28 -29.65 -11.70
C VAL A 111 16.17 -30.36 -12.49
N HIS A 112 14.89 -30.09 -12.19
CA HIS A 112 13.75 -30.80 -12.79
C HIS A 112 12.73 -29.93 -13.52
N THR A 113 12.98 -28.65 -13.80
CA THR A 113 12.08 -27.88 -14.68
C THR A 113 12.32 -28.23 -16.16
N PRO A 114 11.37 -28.92 -16.84
CA PRO A 114 11.39 -29.02 -18.29
C PRO A 114 10.73 -27.75 -18.83
N GLY A 115 11.55 -26.75 -19.17
CA GLY A 115 11.11 -25.52 -19.83
C GLY A 115 10.67 -24.43 -18.87
N ARG A 116 11.46 -23.34 -18.82
CA ARG A 116 10.96 -22.02 -18.43
C ARG A 116 9.69 -21.74 -19.25
N SER A 117 8.62 -21.38 -18.56
CA SER A 117 7.39 -20.88 -19.18
C SER A 117 7.75 -19.72 -20.11
N ALA A 118 7.21 -19.73 -21.32
CA ALA A 118 7.51 -18.71 -22.31
C ALA A 118 7.17 -17.31 -21.75
N GLU A 119 6.17 -17.23 -20.87
CA GLU A 119 5.76 -16.04 -20.14
C GLU A 119 6.86 -15.42 -19.28
N ASP A 120 7.69 -16.21 -18.60
CA ASP A 120 8.79 -15.71 -17.78
C ASP A 120 9.95 -15.19 -18.64
N LEU A 121 10.19 -15.83 -19.79
CA LEU A 121 11.15 -15.34 -20.78
C LEU A 121 10.69 -14.01 -21.39
N TYR A 122 9.41 -13.85 -21.68
CA TYR A 122 8.88 -12.60 -22.25
C TYR A 122 8.91 -11.45 -21.23
N ALA A 123 8.71 -11.73 -19.95
CA ALA A 123 8.78 -10.71 -18.90
C ALA A 123 10.19 -10.13 -18.70
N GLU A 124 11.24 -10.90 -19.02
CA GLU A 124 12.64 -10.43 -18.98
C GLU A 124 13.00 -9.58 -20.22
N LEU A 125 12.32 -9.78 -21.35
CA LEU A 125 12.61 -9.09 -22.62
C LEU A 125 11.73 -7.86 -22.91
N ILE A 126 10.58 -7.72 -22.25
CA ILE A 126 9.57 -6.70 -22.58
C ILE A 126 9.17 -5.91 -21.32
N SER A 127 9.52 -4.64 -21.28
CA SER A 127 9.09 -3.69 -20.23
C SER A 127 7.89 -2.86 -20.73
N VAL A 128 6.87 -2.67 -19.90
CA VAL A 128 5.65 -1.92 -20.28
C VAL A 128 5.62 -0.57 -19.60
N ASP A 129 5.41 0.50 -20.37
CA ASP A 129 5.17 1.85 -19.82
C ASP A 129 3.69 2.02 -19.43
N PRO A 130 3.36 2.85 -18.43
CA PRO A 130 1.97 3.07 -18.03
C PRO A 130 1.14 3.66 -19.19
N PRO A 131 -0.10 3.18 -19.40
CA PRO A 131 -0.97 3.70 -20.46
C PRO A 131 -1.36 5.15 -20.19
N VAL A 132 -1.48 5.93 -21.26
CA VAL A 132 -2.05 7.29 -21.22
C VAL A 132 -3.36 7.28 -22.00
N ILE A 133 -4.46 7.67 -21.35
CA ILE A 133 -5.79 7.74 -21.96
C ILE A 133 -5.96 9.14 -22.53
N GLY A 134 -6.15 9.26 -23.85
CA GLY A 134 -6.47 10.50 -24.52
C GLY A 134 -7.96 10.61 -24.83
N LYS A 135 -8.52 11.82 -24.79
CA LYS A 135 -9.86 12.08 -25.37
C LYS A 135 -9.82 11.79 -26.88
N ALA A 136 -10.92 11.27 -27.41
CA ALA A 136 -11.06 10.86 -28.81
C ALA A 136 -10.50 11.92 -29.77
N ARG A 137 -9.45 11.56 -30.51
CA ARG A 137 -9.08 12.27 -31.73
C ARG A 137 -9.39 11.32 -32.87
N GLN A 138 -10.35 11.70 -33.71
CA GLN A 138 -10.55 11.02 -34.98
C GLN A 138 -9.31 11.28 -35.82
N ARG A 139 -8.41 10.28 -35.89
CA ARG A 139 -7.34 10.26 -36.88
C ARG A 139 -8.04 10.08 -38.22
N SER A 140 -8.29 11.19 -38.92
CA SER A 140 -8.89 11.20 -40.26
C SER A 140 -7.97 10.39 -41.16
N GLY A 141 -8.40 9.18 -41.50
CA GLY A 141 -7.78 8.39 -42.55
C GLY A 141 -8.18 8.97 -43.89
N ASP A 142 -7.71 10.18 -44.17
CA ASP A 142 -7.71 10.76 -45.51
C ASP A 142 -6.31 11.31 -45.75
N GLU A 143 -5.73 10.72 -46.78
CA GLU A 143 -4.53 11.06 -47.52
C GLU A 143 -3.99 12.47 -47.25
N GLU A 144 -2.71 12.52 -46.88
CA GLU A 144 -1.88 13.72 -46.92
C GLU A 144 -1.94 14.29 -48.34
N LEU A 145 -2.89 15.20 -48.57
CA LEU A 145 -2.92 16.08 -49.71
C LEU A 145 -1.67 16.97 -49.58
N ILE A 146 -0.59 16.53 -50.23
CA ILE A 146 0.67 17.25 -50.33
C ILE A 146 0.37 18.62 -50.94
N ASP A 147 0.44 19.66 -50.11
CA ASP A 147 0.33 21.04 -50.55
C ASP A 147 1.62 21.38 -51.31
N TYR A 148 1.58 21.32 -52.63
CA TYR A 148 2.69 21.71 -53.50
C TYR A 148 2.70 23.24 -53.61
N PRO A 149 3.77 23.94 -53.18
CA PRO A 149 3.83 25.38 -53.32
C PRO A 149 4.17 25.75 -54.76
N GLY A 150 3.17 26.15 -55.54
CA GLY A 150 3.38 26.76 -56.84
C GLY A 150 2.12 26.98 -57.68
N LEU A 151 1.73 28.26 -57.79
CA LEU A 151 0.85 28.90 -58.82
C LEU A 151 -0.64 29.17 -58.47
N PRO A 152 -1.25 30.26 -59.01
CA PRO A 152 -1.88 31.28 -58.18
C PRO A 152 -3.37 31.56 -58.46
N GLY A 153 -4.04 32.18 -57.47
CA GLY A 153 -5.08 33.19 -57.71
C GLY A 153 -6.45 32.92 -57.07
N GLY A 154 -6.96 33.90 -56.31
CA GLY A 154 -8.36 33.83 -55.87
C GLY A 154 -8.89 34.80 -54.80
N LYS A 155 -8.48 36.08 -54.82
CA LYS A 155 -9.16 37.31 -54.29
C LYS A 155 -9.83 37.34 -52.87
N LYS A 156 -9.44 38.41 -52.14
CA LYS A 156 -9.97 38.97 -50.87
C LYS A 156 -11.45 39.44 -50.95
N PRO A 157 -12.08 39.83 -49.82
CA PRO A 157 -11.95 41.21 -49.25
C PRO A 157 -11.69 41.18 -47.72
N ALA A 158 -10.81 41.97 -47.07
CA ALA A 158 -10.57 43.42 -46.98
C ALA A 158 -11.54 44.21 -46.07
N THR A 159 -11.13 44.39 -44.79
CA THR A 159 -11.35 45.53 -43.86
C THR A 159 -10.53 45.18 -42.60
N GLY A 160 -9.62 45.94 -42.00
CA GLY A 160 -9.28 47.36 -41.99
C GLY A 160 -9.04 47.72 -40.52
N GLY A 161 -7.80 48.00 -40.08
CA GLY A 161 -7.52 48.31 -38.68
C GLY A 161 -6.04 48.43 -38.32
N GLN A 162 -5.59 49.66 -38.11
CA GLN A 162 -4.21 50.12 -37.98
C GLN A 162 -3.39 49.52 -36.81
N ARG A 163 -2.10 49.34 -37.07
CA ARG A 163 -1.01 49.21 -36.09
C ARG A 163 -0.39 50.60 -35.84
N PRO A 164 0.17 50.85 -34.64
CA PRO A 164 1.40 51.61 -34.56
C PRO A 164 2.57 50.79 -33.97
N SER A 165 3.72 50.98 -34.61
CA SER A 165 5.11 50.72 -34.21
C SER A 165 5.44 51.25 -32.80
N ASN A 166 6.39 50.71 -32.01
CA ASN A 166 7.84 50.87 -32.18
C ASN A 166 8.64 50.01 -31.11
N PRO A 167 9.98 50.12 -30.88
CA PRO A 167 10.93 48.98 -31.01
C PRO A 167 11.95 48.78 -29.83
N GLY A 168 12.75 47.70 -29.88
CA GLY A 168 14.00 47.50 -29.10
C GLY A 168 13.83 47.24 -27.58
N ASN A 169 14.69 46.57 -26.82
CA ASN A 169 16.02 45.97 -26.97
C ASN A 169 16.20 44.94 -25.78
N PRO A 170 17.38 44.36 -25.46
CA PRO A 170 17.51 42.94 -25.09
C PRO A 170 17.89 42.71 -23.62
N GLY A 171 17.73 41.49 -23.09
CA GLY A 171 18.20 41.18 -21.74
C GLY A 171 17.93 39.74 -21.28
N VAL A 172 18.96 38.91 -21.33
CA VAL A 172 19.11 37.59 -20.64
C VAL A 172 19.28 37.88 -19.12
N PRO A 173 18.90 37.05 -18.11
CA PRO A 173 18.94 35.58 -18.04
C PRO A 173 17.73 34.86 -17.41
N ARG A 174 17.48 33.61 -17.82
CA ARG A 174 16.63 32.66 -17.07
C ARG A 174 17.49 31.78 -16.17
N SER A 175 17.20 31.81 -14.87
CA SER A 175 17.36 30.69 -13.95
C SER A 175 16.42 30.92 -12.74
N PRO A 176 16.22 29.95 -11.84
CA PRO A 176 15.24 28.87 -11.92
C PRO A 176 14.21 28.97 -10.79
N GLY A 177 12.99 28.44 -10.96
CA GLY A 177 12.05 28.42 -9.84
C GLY A 177 10.64 27.96 -10.15
N ALA A 178 10.36 26.74 -9.68
CA ALA A 178 9.14 26.34 -8.97
C ALA A 178 7.77 26.44 -9.66
N GLY A 179 7.14 25.27 -9.76
CA GLY A 179 5.72 25.12 -9.40
C GLY A 179 4.73 25.32 -10.53
N SER A 180 4.69 24.40 -11.50
CA SER A 180 3.46 24.25 -12.29
C SER A 180 2.52 23.33 -11.54
N LYS A 181 1.48 23.96 -10.98
CA LYS A 181 0.33 23.35 -10.31
C LYS A 181 -0.30 22.27 -11.18
N THR A 182 -0.67 21.19 -10.50
CA THR A 182 -1.71 20.23 -10.83
C THR A 182 -2.92 20.96 -11.42
N THR A 183 -3.17 20.80 -12.71
CA THR A 183 -4.46 21.08 -13.32
C THR A 183 -5.38 19.90 -13.04
N ASP A 184 -6.35 20.15 -12.18
CA ASP A 184 -7.53 19.32 -11.99
C ASP A 184 -8.32 19.26 -13.33
N PRO A 185 -8.58 18.08 -13.92
CA PRO A 185 -9.22 17.97 -15.22
C PRO A 185 -10.75 17.90 -15.03
N GLY A 186 -11.35 19.04 -14.71
CA GLY A 186 -12.79 19.18 -14.64
C GLY A 186 -13.17 20.64 -14.69
N ASP A 187 -13.08 21.25 -15.88
CA ASP A 187 -13.92 22.38 -16.34
C ASP A 187 -13.38 22.89 -17.69
N ASP A 188 -13.78 22.23 -18.78
CA ASP A 188 -13.76 22.83 -20.13
C ASP A 188 -15.07 23.66 -20.28
N PRO A 189 -15.03 24.97 -20.53
CA PRO A 189 -16.20 25.86 -20.52
C PRO A 189 -17.02 25.86 -21.83
N ASP A 190 -16.98 24.77 -22.59
CA ASP A 190 -17.84 24.56 -23.76
C ASP A 190 -18.72 23.35 -23.47
N GLY A 191 -20.00 23.61 -23.20
CA GLY A 191 -21.00 22.66 -22.67
C GLY A 191 -21.38 21.48 -23.57
N MET A 192 -20.41 20.71 -24.06
CA MET A 192 -20.61 19.34 -24.50
C MET A 192 -20.26 18.40 -23.35
N GLN A 193 -21.30 17.79 -22.77
CA GLN A 193 -21.18 16.80 -21.71
C GLN A 193 -20.34 15.64 -22.23
N THR A 194 -19.05 15.61 -21.90
CA THR A 194 -18.22 14.43 -22.12
C THR A 194 -18.82 13.33 -21.28
N ALA A 195 -19.30 12.27 -21.94
CA ALA A 195 -19.76 11.07 -21.27
C ALA A 195 -18.77 10.67 -20.16
N LYS A 196 -19.30 10.33 -18.98
CA LYS A 196 -18.49 9.89 -17.83
C LYS A 196 -17.79 8.58 -18.17
N ILE A 197 -16.62 8.68 -18.78
CA ILE A 197 -15.74 7.55 -19.06
C ILE A 197 -14.96 7.27 -17.78
N ASP A 198 -15.11 6.04 -17.26
CA ASP A 198 -14.37 5.54 -16.12
C ASP A 198 -12.93 5.18 -16.55
N GLN A 199 -12.06 6.18 -16.53
CA GLN A 199 -10.65 6.05 -16.92
C GLN A 199 -9.91 5.04 -16.05
N ASP A 200 -10.27 4.95 -14.76
CA ASP A 200 -9.62 4.03 -13.82
C ASP A 200 -9.98 2.57 -14.12
N ALA A 201 -11.23 2.30 -14.49
CA ALA A 201 -11.64 0.98 -14.94
C ALA A 201 -10.93 0.55 -16.23
N ILE A 202 -10.74 1.46 -17.20
CA ILE A 202 -10.00 1.18 -18.44
C ILE A 202 -8.54 0.86 -18.10
N ASN A 203 -7.89 1.70 -17.28
CA ASN A 203 -6.51 1.50 -16.85
C ASN A 203 -6.32 0.18 -16.08
N ALA A 204 -7.29 -0.22 -15.26
CA ALA A 204 -7.25 -1.48 -14.53
C ALA A 204 -7.30 -2.69 -15.48
N VAL A 205 -8.18 -2.66 -16.49
CA VAL A 205 -8.26 -3.71 -17.51
C VAL A 205 -6.98 -3.78 -18.32
N VAL A 206 -6.41 -2.64 -18.72
CA VAL A 206 -5.14 -2.59 -19.46
C VAL A 206 -4.01 -3.19 -18.63
N LYS A 207 -3.83 -2.75 -17.38
CA LYS A 207 -2.77 -3.28 -16.50
C LYS A 207 -2.92 -4.78 -16.23
N ALA A 208 -4.15 -5.26 -16.07
CA ALA A 208 -4.41 -6.68 -15.82
C ALA A 208 -4.11 -7.56 -17.04
N ASN A 209 -4.39 -7.05 -18.25
CA ASN A 209 -4.35 -7.86 -19.47
C ASN A 209 -3.16 -7.56 -20.40
N GLN A 210 -2.35 -6.54 -20.13
CA GLN A 210 -1.21 -6.15 -21.00
C GLN A 210 -0.24 -7.32 -21.31
N ARG A 211 -0.09 -8.29 -20.40
CA ARG A 211 0.74 -9.49 -20.61
C ARG A 211 0.24 -10.40 -21.74
N SER A 212 -1.05 -10.35 -22.06
CA SER A 212 -1.62 -11.12 -23.18
C SER A 212 -1.12 -10.66 -24.56
N LEU A 213 -0.50 -9.47 -24.64
CA LEU A 213 0.08 -8.93 -25.87
C LEU A 213 1.54 -9.36 -26.07
N PHE A 214 2.18 -9.91 -25.04
CA PHE A 214 3.58 -10.34 -25.11
C PHE A 214 3.86 -11.39 -26.21
N PRO A 215 2.99 -12.39 -26.46
CA PRO A 215 3.21 -13.33 -27.56
C PRO A 215 3.22 -12.64 -28.93
N CYS A 216 2.39 -11.61 -29.13
CA CYS A 216 2.37 -10.83 -30.37
C CYS A 216 3.63 -10.00 -30.54
N LEU A 217 4.11 -9.37 -29.46
CA LEU A 217 5.35 -8.59 -29.46
C LEU A 217 6.59 -9.48 -29.61
N ALA A 218 6.57 -10.69 -29.06
CA ALA A 218 7.65 -11.66 -29.19
C ALA A 218 7.81 -12.18 -30.63
N ALA A 219 6.73 -12.23 -31.41
CA ALA A 219 6.76 -12.63 -32.82
C ALA A 219 7.56 -11.65 -33.70
N ILE A 220 7.81 -10.42 -33.22
CA ILE A 220 8.66 -9.42 -33.88
C ILE A 220 10.15 -9.81 -33.81
N GLY A 221 10.51 -10.70 -32.88
CA GLY A 221 11.89 -11.09 -32.61
C GLY A 221 12.60 -10.14 -31.64
N LYS A 222 13.82 -10.49 -31.26
CA LYS A 222 14.64 -9.69 -30.34
C LYS A 222 15.34 -8.55 -31.11
N PRO A 223 14.98 -7.28 -30.90
CA PRO A 223 15.68 -6.17 -31.54
C PRO A 223 17.11 -6.04 -31.00
N ALA A 224 18.01 -5.47 -31.81
CA ALA A 224 19.41 -5.25 -31.45
C ALA A 224 19.58 -4.20 -30.33
N SER A 225 18.60 -3.32 -30.16
CA SER A 225 18.54 -2.29 -29.12
C SER A 225 17.14 -2.20 -28.50
N PRO A 226 17.00 -1.67 -27.28
CA PRO A 226 15.68 -1.41 -26.69
C PRO A 226 14.89 -0.41 -27.54
N GLN A 227 13.81 -0.88 -28.15
CA GLN A 227 12.92 -0.06 -28.97
C GLN A 227 11.60 0.16 -28.27
N LYS A 228 11.11 1.40 -28.28
CA LYS A 228 9.80 1.77 -27.77
C LYS A 228 8.77 1.69 -28.90
N ILE A 229 7.81 0.78 -28.75
CA ILE A 229 6.71 0.53 -29.67
C ILE A 229 5.44 1.12 -29.06
N PRO A 230 5.05 2.35 -29.45
CA PRO A 230 3.77 2.94 -29.08
C PRO A 230 2.64 2.27 -29.87
N ILE A 231 1.59 1.88 -29.15
CA ILE A 231 0.39 1.23 -29.66
C ILE A 231 -0.80 2.09 -29.21
N GLU A 232 -1.67 2.41 -30.14
CA GLU A 232 -2.88 3.19 -29.88
C GLU A 232 -4.08 2.34 -30.30
N PHE A 233 -5.14 2.29 -29.49
CA PHE A 233 -6.33 1.53 -29.84
C PHE A 233 -7.62 2.19 -29.36
N SER A 234 -8.67 2.03 -30.15
CA SER A 234 -9.97 2.65 -29.89
C SER A 234 -10.97 1.64 -29.35
N ILE A 235 -11.55 1.96 -28.19
CA ILE A 235 -12.61 1.19 -27.54
C ILE A 235 -13.94 1.80 -27.97
N GLY A 236 -14.82 1.00 -28.56
CA GLY A 236 -16.18 1.40 -28.89
C GLY A 236 -17.13 1.37 -27.69
N GLY A 237 -18.28 2.04 -27.81
CA GLY A 237 -19.28 2.12 -26.72
C GLY A 237 -19.82 0.77 -26.24
N ASN A 238 -19.67 -0.30 -27.02
CA ASN A 238 -19.96 -1.68 -26.62
C ASN A 238 -18.88 -2.32 -25.72
N GLY A 239 -17.84 -1.59 -25.35
CA GLY A 239 -16.71 -2.11 -24.56
C GLY A 239 -15.76 -3.01 -25.35
N ARG A 240 -15.80 -2.98 -26.70
CA ARG A 240 -14.87 -3.76 -27.53
C ARG A 240 -13.92 -2.85 -28.30
N VAL A 241 -12.71 -3.33 -28.51
CA VAL A 241 -11.71 -2.63 -29.33
C VAL A 241 -12.09 -2.75 -30.81
N SER A 242 -12.17 -1.62 -31.48
CA SER A 242 -12.58 -1.52 -32.88
C SER A 242 -11.40 -1.39 -33.84
N LYS A 243 -10.35 -0.64 -33.45
CA LYS A 243 -9.15 -0.42 -34.25
C LYS A 243 -7.90 -0.35 -33.37
N VAL A 244 -6.78 -0.79 -33.93
CA VAL A 244 -5.44 -0.75 -33.32
C VAL A 244 -4.47 -0.14 -34.33
N TRP A 245 -3.63 0.75 -33.86
CA TRP A 245 -2.57 1.42 -34.60
C TRP A 245 -1.24 1.17 -33.88
N VAL A 246 -0.19 0.92 -34.65
CA VAL A 246 1.17 0.80 -34.14
C VAL A 246 1.96 1.97 -34.72
N ASP A 247 2.32 2.93 -33.87
CA ASP A 247 3.05 4.14 -34.26
C ASP A 247 4.57 3.86 -34.33
N HIS A 248 4.96 2.82 -35.08
CA HIS A 248 6.36 2.46 -35.35
C HIS A 248 6.58 2.24 -36.86
N PRO A 249 7.59 2.86 -37.49
CA PRO A 249 7.75 2.83 -38.95
C PRO A 249 7.93 1.42 -39.53
N GLU A 250 8.55 0.52 -38.77
CA GLU A 250 8.82 -0.87 -39.18
C GLU A 250 7.66 -1.83 -38.86
N TYR A 251 6.78 -1.48 -37.92
CA TYR A 251 5.76 -2.39 -37.40
C TYR A 251 4.32 -1.90 -37.63
N LYS A 252 4.14 -0.73 -38.25
CA LYS A 252 2.84 -0.17 -38.63
C LYS A 252 2.09 -1.02 -39.65
N ASN A 253 2.82 -1.66 -40.56
CA ASN A 253 2.29 -2.47 -41.66
C ASN A 253 2.85 -3.90 -41.50
N GLY A 254 2.04 -4.85 -41.04
CA GLY A 254 2.49 -6.22 -40.81
C GLY A 254 1.51 -7.09 -40.01
N PRO A 255 1.92 -8.29 -39.56
CA PRO A 255 1.08 -9.21 -38.80
C PRO A 255 0.88 -8.78 -37.33
N LEU A 256 1.66 -7.81 -36.85
CA LEU A 256 1.62 -7.35 -35.47
C LEU A 256 0.29 -6.65 -35.11
N PRO A 257 -0.19 -5.62 -35.84
CA PRO A 257 -1.50 -5.02 -35.60
C PRO A 257 -2.65 -6.03 -35.56
N GLU A 258 -2.62 -7.05 -36.42
CA GLU A 258 -3.66 -8.09 -36.47
C GLU A 258 -3.64 -8.98 -35.23
N CYS A 259 -2.45 -9.43 -34.81
CA CYS A 259 -2.28 -10.20 -33.58
C CYS A 259 -2.73 -9.41 -32.35
N LEU A 260 -2.34 -8.13 -32.27
CA LEU A 260 -2.73 -7.23 -31.18
C LEU A 260 -4.24 -7.02 -31.13
N LEU A 261 -4.88 -6.77 -32.28
CA LEU A 261 -6.33 -6.60 -32.37
C LEU A 261 -7.06 -7.85 -31.87
N GLY A 262 -6.62 -9.05 -32.27
CA GLY A 262 -7.22 -10.30 -31.84
C GLY A 262 -7.13 -10.55 -30.33
N GLN A 263 -6.08 -10.07 -29.66
CA GLN A 263 -5.96 -10.16 -28.20
C GLN A 263 -6.73 -9.05 -27.49
N LEU A 264 -6.65 -7.81 -27.99
CA LEU A 264 -7.34 -6.64 -27.43
C LEU A 264 -8.87 -6.78 -27.47
N GLN A 265 -9.42 -7.47 -28.49
CA GLN A 265 -10.86 -7.76 -28.57
C GLN A 265 -11.37 -8.74 -27.49
N LYS A 266 -10.47 -9.49 -26.84
CA LYS A 266 -10.80 -10.40 -25.73
C LYS A 266 -10.83 -9.68 -24.38
N TRP A 267 -10.36 -8.44 -24.32
CA TRP A 267 -10.27 -7.71 -23.05
C TRP A 267 -11.66 -7.24 -22.61
N PRO A 268 -12.01 -7.44 -21.33
CA PRO A 268 -13.35 -7.13 -20.83
C PRO A 268 -13.46 -5.66 -20.41
N PHE A 269 -13.56 -4.73 -21.39
CA PHE A 269 -13.87 -3.34 -21.06
C PHE A 269 -15.35 -3.17 -20.74
N LYS A 270 -15.66 -2.27 -19.79
CA LYS A 270 -17.04 -1.91 -19.49
C LYS A 270 -17.63 -1.15 -20.69
N PRO A 271 -18.87 -1.47 -21.11
CA PRO A 271 -19.61 -0.64 -22.05
C PRO A 271 -19.74 0.78 -21.51
N HIS A 272 -19.66 1.77 -22.39
CA HIS A 272 -19.81 3.17 -22.07
C HIS A 272 -20.70 3.84 -23.11
N GLU A 273 -21.55 4.76 -22.66
CA GLU A 273 -22.38 5.55 -23.56
C GLU A 273 -21.51 6.70 -24.10
N GLY A 274 -21.38 6.87 -25.41
CA GLY A 274 -20.66 8.01 -26.00
C GLY A 274 -19.64 7.65 -27.09
N GLU A 275 -18.77 8.61 -27.37
CA GLU A 275 -17.72 8.56 -28.40
C GLU A 275 -16.62 7.53 -28.08
N ASN A 276 -15.99 6.96 -29.11
CA ASN A 276 -14.93 5.95 -28.96
C ASN A 276 -13.73 6.51 -28.18
N VAL A 277 -13.25 5.76 -27.19
CA VAL A 277 -12.10 6.18 -26.36
C VAL A 277 -10.81 5.67 -26.97
N ASN A 278 -9.80 6.54 -27.10
CA ASN A 278 -8.48 6.12 -27.58
C ASN A 278 -7.52 5.90 -26.41
N VAL A 279 -6.91 4.73 -26.35
CA VAL A 279 -5.94 4.36 -25.31
C VAL A 279 -4.58 4.20 -25.96
N SER A 280 -3.59 4.93 -25.42
CA SER A 280 -2.20 4.78 -25.83
C SER A 280 -1.44 3.93 -24.81
N LEU A 281 -0.71 2.93 -25.29
CA LEU A 281 0.11 2.01 -24.52
C LEU A 281 1.45 1.86 -25.21
N ALA A 282 2.56 1.95 -24.49
CA ALA A 282 3.88 1.78 -25.08
C ALA A 282 4.61 0.60 -24.45
N PHE A 283 5.20 -0.23 -25.30
CA PHE A 283 6.04 -1.34 -24.91
C PHE A 283 7.49 -1.03 -25.25
N THR A 284 8.41 -1.31 -24.35
CA THR A 284 9.84 -1.34 -24.62
C THR A 284 10.24 -2.79 -24.85
N VAL A 285 10.67 -3.12 -26.06
CA VAL A 285 11.14 -4.46 -26.43
C VAL A 285 12.66 -4.44 -26.53
N GLY A 286 13.33 -5.31 -25.77
CA GLY A 286 14.79 -5.37 -25.68
C GLY A 286 15.26 -5.45 -24.23
N ASN A 287 16.45 -6.02 -24.01
CA ASN A 287 16.99 -6.18 -22.65
C ASN A 287 17.44 -4.82 -22.10
N LYS A 288 17.16 -4.54 -20.82
CA LYS A 288 17.75 -3.41 -20.11
C LYS A 288 19.23 -3.63 -19.84
#